data_AF-A0A317JM00-F1
#
_entry.id   AF-A0A317JM00-F1
#
_cell.length_a   1.000
_cell.length_b   1.000
_cell.length_c   1.000
_cell.angle_alpha   90.00
_cell.angle_beta   90.00
_cell.angle_gamma   90.00
#
_symmetry.space_group_name_H-M   'P 1'
#
loop_
_entity.id
_entity.type
_entity.pdbx_description
1 polymer ?
#
loop_
_entity_poly.entity_id
_entity_poly.type
_entity_poly.pdbx_seq_one_letter_code
_entity_poly.pdbx_strand_id
1 'polypeptide(L)'
;PLPPRPFRDFSWEGLRQLLRFRWPGFALRFFLRSQRGRQLLQRSEEIFRNVNEPLSYERLKRLDRRRLGLVSHALERFVWILHKEDWSRWEELLKHWNKETMIIYDEQDPLIHYTAYENLGRTLKCENLVVTQGAGHISPLNFPQMITWDLMKFLLSVPGDSSSSNTAKEPANV
;
A
#
# COMPACT_ATOMS: atom_id res chain seq x y z
N PRO A 1 3.54 -1.97 0.54
CA PRO A 1 4.12 -1.21 1.68
C PRO A 1 4.28 0.25 1.25
N LEU A 2 4.08 1.21 2.16
CA LEU A 2 4.32 2.61 1.82
C LEU A 2 5.83 2.87 1.71
N PRO A 3 6.30 3.60 0.69
CA PRO A 3 7.68 4.07 0.65
C PRO A 3 7.95 5.00 1.85
N PRO A 4 9.19 5.05 2.36
CA PRO A 4 9.55 5.98 3.43
C PRO A 4 9.31 7.42 2.94
N ARG A 5 8.66 8.23 3.78
CA ARG A 5 8.17 9.61 3.49
C ARG A 5 6.97 9.70 2.54
N PRO A 6 5.90 8.94 2.80
CA PRO A 6 4.76 8.76 1.89
C PRO A 6 4.01 10.06 1.52
N PHE A 7 4.11 11.13 2.31
CA PHE A 7 3.43 12.40 2.03
C PHE A 7 3.74 13.01 0.68
N ARG A 8 5.01 12.92 0.25
CA ARG A 8 5.47 13.51 -1.01
C ARG A 8 5.07 12.64 -2.20
N ASP A 9 4.89 11.35 -1.95
CA ASP A 9 4.76 10.33 -2.97
C ASP A 9 3.31 10.09 -3.37
N PHE A 10 2.33 10.53 -2.58
CA PHE A 10 0.93 10.46 -2.98
C PHE A 10 0.68 11.29 -4.24
N SER A 11 0.18 10.68 -5.30
CA SER A 11 -0.09 11.33 -6.60
C SER A 11 -1.19 12.38 -6.51
N TRP A 12 -2.15 12.19 -5.61
CA TRP A 12 -3.34 13.03 -5.51
C TRP A 12 -3.22 14.14 -4.47
N GLU A 13 -3.23 15.39 -4.93
CA GLU A 13 -3.12 16.59 -4.08
C GLU A 13 -4.22 16.69 -3.01
N GLY A 14 -5.47 16.31 -3.32
CA GLY A 14 -6.57 16.36 -2.35
C GLY A 14 -6.34 15.42 -1.17
N LEU A 15 -5.77 14.25 -1.42
CA LEU A 15 -5.37 13.31 -0.38
C LEU A 15 -4.18 13.85 0.42
N ARG A 16 -3.16 14.42 -0.24
CA ARG A 16 -2.03 15.06 0.46
C ARG A 16 -2.51 16.13 1.43
N GLN A 17 -3.43 17.00 1.00
CA GLN A 17 -4.01 18.02 1.85
C GLN A 17 -4.80 17.42 3.01
N LEU A 18 -5.64 16.41 2.75
CA LEU A 18 -6.37 15.72 3.82
C LEU A 18 -5.41 15.16 4.88
N LEU A 19 -4.39 14.43 4.44
CA LEU A 19 -3.46 13.73 5.32
C LEU A 19 -2.50 14.68 6.05
N ARG A 20 -2.24 15.87 5.49
CA ARG A 20 -1.38 16.89 6.11
C ARG A 20 -1.92 17.40 7.43
N PHE A 21 -3.24 17.46 7.58
CA PHE A 21 -3.87 17.93 8.82
C PHE A 21 -4.14 16.77 9.77
N ARG A 22 -3.85 16.99 11.05
CA ARG A 22 -4.27 16.08 12.12
C ARG A 22 -5.71 16.40 12.49
N TRP A 23 -6.65 15.73 11.83
CA TRP A 23 -8.07 15.91 12.08
C TRP A 23 -8.49 15.27 13.40
N PRO A 24 -9.21 15.98 14.28
CA PRO A 24 -10.02 15.34 15.30
C PRO A 24 -11.06 14.43 14.64
N GLY A 25 -11.31 13.23 15.18
CA GLY A 25 -12.25 12.28 14.58
C GLY A 25 -13.65 12.84 14.30
N PHE A 26 -14.14 13.81 15.10
CA PHE A 26 -15.42 14.48 14.84
C PHE A 26 -15.37 15.42 13.61
N ALA A 27 -14.25 16.14 13.42
CA ALA A 27 -14.07 17.06 12.31
C ALA A 27 -13.94 16.29 11.00
N LEU A 28 -13.23 15.15 11.02
CA LEU A 28 -13.14 14.26 9.86
C LEU A 28 -14.49 13.67 9.49
N ARG A 29 -15.29 13.23 10.46
CA ARG A 29 -16.69 12.79 10.23
C ARG A 29 -17.52 13.89 9.58
N PHE A 30 -17.41 15.13 10.06
CA PHE A 30 -18.14 16.26 9.48
C PHE A 30 -17.67 16.55 8.04
N PHE A 31 -16.36 16.57 7.82
CA PHE A 31 -15.77 16.73 6.50
C PHE A 31 -16.27 15.67 5.51
N LEU A 32 -16.23 14.38 5.87
CA LEU A 32 -16.66 13.28 5.01
C LEU A 32 -18.17 13.30 4.67
N ARG A 33 -18.98 14.04 5.44
CA ARG A 33 -20.40 14.27 5.14
C ARG A 33 -20.63 15.43 4.16
N SER A 34 -19.67 16.35 4.04
CA SER A 34 -19.73 17.46 3.08
C SER A 34 -19.60 16.97 1.63
N GLN A 35 -19.99 17.80 0.67
CA GLN A 35 -19.84 17.48 -0.76
C GLN A 35 -18.39 17.16 -1.14
N ARG A 36 -17.42 17.93 -0.62
CA ARG A 36 -15.98 17.69 -0.86
C ARG A 36 -15.51 16.37 -0.27
N GLY A 37 -15.97 16.03 0.94
CA GLY A 37 -15.69 14.75 1.56
C GLY A 37 -16.29 13.57 0.79
N ARG A 38 -17.49 13.73 0.24
CA ARG A 38 -18.12 12.72 -0.62
C ARG A 38 -17.37 12.53 -1.94
N GLN A 39 -16.92 13.62 -2.57
CA GLN A 39 -16.04 13.57 -3.75
C GLN A 39 -14.72 12.87 -3.43
N LEU A 40 -14.16 13.11 -2.24
CA LEU A 40 -12.96 12.42 -1.79
C LEU A 40 -13.19 10.90 -1.69
N LEU A 41 -14.31 10.49 -1.10
CA LEU A 41 -14.67 9.07 -0.99
C LEU A 41 -14.89 8.43 -2.37
N GLN A 42 -15.49 9.14 -3.32
CA GLN A 42 -15.66 8.69 -4.72
C GLN A 42 -14.31 8.45 -5.39
N ARG A 43 -13.39 9.40 -5.25
CA ARG A 43 -12.04 9.26 -5.81
C ARG A 43 -11.22 8.17 -5.10
N SER A 44 -11.39 7.99 -3.80
CA SER A 44 -10.79 6.85 -3.09
C SER A 44 -11.35 5.51 -3.58
N GLU A 45 -12.66 5.42 -3.85
CA GLU A 45 -13.24 4.21 -4.44
C GLU A 45 -12.62 3.91 -5.81
N GLU A 46 -12.40 4.91 -6.66
CA GLU A 46 -11.71 4.73 -7.95
C GLU A 46 -10.28 4.19 -7.83
N ILE A 47 -9.55 4.60 -6.78
CA ILE A 47 -8.17 4.17 -6.52
C ILE A 47 -8.12 2.70 -6.06
N PHE A 48 -9.03 2.32 -5.17
CA PHE A 48 -9.03 1.00 -4.49
C PHE A 48 -10.06 0.03 -5.06
N ARG A 49 -10.63 0.30 -6.24
CA ARG A 49 -11.59 -0.63 -6.88
C ARG A 49 -10.88 -1.75 -7.62
N ASN A 50 -11.62 -2.84 -7.82
CA ASN A 50 -11.27 -3.80 -8.84
C ASN A 50 -11.50 -3.17 -10.22
N VAL A 51 -10.45 -3.09 -11.06
CA VAL A 51 -10.57 -2.48 -12.41
C VAL A 51 -11.53 -3.24 -13.31
N ASN A 52 -11.72 -4.55 -13.06
CA ASN A 52 -12.62 -5.42 -13.79
C ASN A 52 -14.10 -5.25 -13.38
N GLU A 53 -14.36 -4.55 -12.26
CA GLU A 53 -15.73 -4.25 -11.83
C GLU A 53 -16.21 -2.90 -12.38
N PRO A 54 -17.49 -2.80 -12.81
CA PRO A 54 -18.06 -1.54 -13.25
C PRO A 54 -18.11 -0.53 -12.11
N LEU A 55 -17.78 0.72 -12.43
CA LEU A 55 -17.81 1.82 -11.46
C LEU A 55 -19.26 2.09 -11.03
N SER A 56 -19.56 1.92 -9.74
CA SER A 56 -20.88 2.21 -9.19
C SER A 56 -20.80 2.96 -7.87
N TYR A 57 -20.98 4.28 -7.95
CA TYR A 57 -21.03 5.14 -6.77
C TYR A 57 -22.31 4.96 -5.93
N GLU A 58 -23.19 4.02 -6.28
CA GLU A 58 -24.41 3.72 -5.52
C GLU A 58 -24.09 3.26 -4.10
N ARG A 59 -22.98 2.54 -3.90
CA ARG A 59 -22.52 2.11 -2.57
C ARG A 59 -22.17 3.32 -1.69
N LEU A 60 -21.53 4.34 -2.24
CA LEU A 60 -21.17 5.56 -1.52
C LEU A 60 -22.38 6.42 -1.17
N LYS A 61 -23.40 6.47 -2.04
CA LYS A 61 -24.67 7.16 -1.75
C LYS A 61 -25.39 6.54 -0.54
N ARG A 62 -25.24 5.24 -0.34
CA ARG A 62 -25.84 4.46 0.76
C ARG A 62 -24.96 4.36 2.02
N LEU A 63 -23.84 5.10 2.10
CA LEU A 63 -23.00 5.14 3.30
C LEU A 63 -23.76 5.79 4.47
N ASP A 64 -24.28 4.93 5.35
CA ASP A 64 -24.90 5.32 6.61
C ASP A 64 -23.90 5.94 7.60
N ARG A 65 -24.42 6.49 8.71
CA ARG A 65 -23.61 7.15 9.74
C ARG A 65 -22.58 6.20 10.39
N ARG A 66 -22.90 4.92 10.54
CA ARG A 66 -22.05 3.92 11.20
C ARG A 66 -20.85 3.57 10.32
N ARG A 67 -21.09 3.28 9.04
CA ARG A 67 -20.05 3.01 8.04
C ARG A 67 -19.14 4.22 7.85
N LEU A 68 -19.71 5.42 7.81
CA LEU A 68 -18.90 6.64 7.75
C LEU A 68 -18.04 6.83 9.01
N GLY A 69 -18.55 6.45 10.18
CA GLY A 69 -17.78 6.40 11.42
C GLY A 69 -16.56 5.48 11.32
N LEU A 70 -16.73 4.28 10.75
CA LEU A 70 -15.62 3.33 10.50
C LEU A 70 -14.58 3.91 9.54
N VAL A 71 -15.02 4.48 8.41
CA VAL A 71 -14.11 5.11 7.43
C VAL A 71 -13.35 6.27 8.07
N SER A 72 -14.04 7.10 8.86
CA SER A 72 -13.40 8.20 9.58
C SER A 72 -12.34 7.69 10.56
N HIS A 73 -12.64 6.62 11.29
CA HIS A 73 -11.68 6.04 12.24
C HIS A 73 -10.46 5.45 11.53
N ALA A 74 -10.67 4.75 10.40
CA ALA A 74 -9.58 4.21 9.60
C ALA A 74 -8.67 5.34 9.07
N LEU A 75 -9.26 6.41 8.52
CA LEU A 75 -8.52 7.58 8.05
C LEU A 75 -7.80 8.31 9.19
N GLU A 76 -8.43 8.48 10.35
CA GLU A 76 -7.80 9.07 11.53
C GLU A 76 -6.58 8.26 11.99
N ARG A 77 -6.70 6.92 12.04
CA ARG A 77 -5.59 6.02 12.35
C ARG A 77 -4.47 6.12 11.32
N PHE A 78 -4.82 6.15 10.04
CA PHE A 78 -3.85 6.27 8.97
C PHE A 78 -3.09 7.60 9.05
N VAL A 79 -3.79 8.72 9.24
CA VAL A 79 -3.18 10.04 9.49
C VAL A 79 -2.29 9.98 10.73
N TRP A 80 -2.73 9.34 11.81
CA TRP A 80 -1.91 9.18 13.00
C TRP A 80 -0.59 8.45 12.70
N ILE A 81 -0.62 7.32 11.99
CA ILE A 81 0.58 6.58 11.57
C ILE A 81 1.49 7.50 10.76
N LEU A 82 0.95 8.17 9.74
CA LEU A 82 1.71 9.08 8.89
C LEU A 82 2.46 10.18 9.67
N HIS A 83 1.87 10.69 10.76
CA HIS A 83 2.47 11.76 11.57
C HIS A 83 3.32 11.28 12.74
N LYS A 84 3.17 10.02 13.18
CA LYS A 84 3.81 9.50 14.40
C LYS A 84 4.84 8.42 14.16
N GLU A 85 4.82 7.78 13.00
CA GLU A 85 5.81 6.79 12.62
C GLU A 85 7.18 7.45 12.42
N ASP A 86 8.24 6.76 12.83
CA ASP A 86 9.61 7.18 12.58
C ASP A 86 10.04 6.74 11.18
N TRP A 87 9.61 7.50 10.17
CA TRP A 87 9.96 7.25 8.77
C TRP A 87 11.46 7.27 8.51
N SER A 88 12.24 8.00 9.32
CA SER A 88 13.70 8.08 9.18
C SER A 88 14.34 6.75 9.59
N ARG A 89 13.89 6.16 10.70
CA ARG A 89 14.31 4.82 11.12
C ARG A 89 13.98 3.77 10.07
N TRP A 90 12.78 3.82 9.48
CA TRP A 90 12.42 2.90 8.38
C TRP A 90 13.34 3.07 7.17
N GLU A 91 13.61 4.30 6.77
CA GLU A 91 14.55 4.60 5.67
C GLU A 91 15.95 4.04 5.96
N GLU A 92 16.44 4.16 7.20
CA GLU A 92 17.72 3.59 7.63
C GLU A 92 17.72 2.06 7.60
N LEU A 93 16.67 1.42 8.12
CA LEU A 93 16.53 -0.04 8.06
C LEU A 93 16.51 -0.56 6.62
N LEU A 94 15.80 0.14 5.73
CA LEU A 94 15.71 -0.22 4.31
C LEU A 94 17.06 -0.04 3.59
N LYS A 95 17.89 0.95 3.96
CA LYS A 95 19.24 1.12 3.40
C LYS A 95 20.19 -0.03 3.73
N HIS A 96 19.98 -0.68 4.87
CA HIS A 96 20.77 -1.83 5.32
C HIS A 96 20.14 -3.16 4.94
N TRP A 97 19.02 -3.15 4.22
CA TRP A 97 18.37 -4.35 3.73
C TRP A 97 19.29 -5.06 2.72
N ASN A 98 19.50 -6.36 2.94
CA ASN A 98 20.43 -7.18 2.16
C ASN A 98 19.78 -8.47 1.64
N LYS A 99 18.44 -8.55 1.69
CA LYS A 99 17.70 -9.72 1.19
C LYS A 99 17.25 -9.46 -0.24
N GLU A 100 17.24 -10.53 -1.03
CA GLU A 100 16.62 -10.54 -2.35
C GLU A 100 15.21 -9.98 -2.25
N THR A 101 14.93 -9.00 -3.09
CA THR A 101 13.67 -8.25 -3.07
C THR A 101 13.18 -8.09 -4.49
N MET A 102 11.88 -8.17 -4.66
CA MET A 102 11.18 -7.81 -5.89
C MET A 102 10.17 -6.72 -5.55
N ILE A 103 10.11 -5.68 -6.38
CA ILE A 103 9.09 -4.63 -6.28
C ILE A 103 8.23 -4.71 -7.52
N ILE A 104 6.94 -4.96 -7.32
CA ILE A 104 5.93 -4.90 -8.37
C ILE A 104 5.10 -3.64 -8.16
N TYR A 105 4.98 -2.80 -9.19
CA TYR A 105 4.17 -1.60 -9.14
C TYR A 105 3.50 -1.29 -10.48
N ASP A 106 2.47 -0.44 -10.44
CA ASP A 106 1.83 0.09 -11.63
C ASP A 106 2.40 1.49 -11.94
N GLU A 107 2.84 1.69 -13.17
CA GLU A 107 3.32 3.00 -13.64
C GLU A 107 2.20 4.05 -13.57
N GLN A 108 0.95 3.61 -13.70
CA GLN A 108 -0.25 4.45 -13.69
C GLN A 108 -0.98 4.42 -12.33
N ASP A 109 -0.31 4.04 -11.24
CA ASP A 109 -0.90 3.99 -9.90
C ASP A 109 -1.50 5.37 -9.51
N PRO A 110 -2.82 5.46 -9.29
CA PRO A 110 -3.46 6.74 -8.98
C PRO A 110 -3.24 7.20 -7.53
N LEU A 111 -2.72 6.32 -6.66
CA LEU A 111 -2.42 6.64 -5.26
C LEU A 111 -0.99 7.15 -5.07
N ILE A 112 0.00 6.46 -5.64
CA ILE A 112 1.44 6.69 -5.39
C ILE A 112 2.16 6.89 -6.71
N HIS A 113 3.01 7.91 -6.79
CA HIS A 113 3.76 8.20 -8.01
C HIS A 113 4.83 7.13 -8.26
N TYR A 114 5.01 6.69 -9.51
CA TYR A 114 5.92 5.60 -9.86
C TYR A 114 7.36 5.83 -9.37
N THR A 115 7.81 7.08 -9.37
CA THR A 115 9.13 7.50 -8.87
C THR A 115 9.38 7.11 -7.42
N ALA A 116 8.33 6.97 -6.61
CA ALA A 116 8.46 6.54 -5.23
C ALA A 116 8.86 5.06 -5.13
N TYR A 117 8.32 4.22 -6.01
CA TYR A 117 8.71 2.81 -6.12
C TYR A 117 10.13 2.66 -6.67
N GLU A 118 10.52 3.48 -7.65
CA GLU A 118 11.91 3.51 -8.13
C GLU A 118 12.90 3.94 -7.03
N ASN A 119 12.56 5.00 -6.28
CA ASN A 119 13.39 5.47 -5.17
C ASN A 119 13.51 4.41 -4.07
N LEU A 120 12.43 3.70 -3.78
CA LEU A 120 12.44 2.56 -2.87
C LEU A 120 13.34 1.43 -3.41
N GLY A 121 13.26 1.12 -4.70
CA GLY A 121 14.14 0.17 -5.38
C GLY A 121 15.61 0.53 -5.24
N ARG A 122 15.98 1.80 -5.50
CA ARG A 122 17.35 2.31 -5.30
C ARG A 122 17.79 2.19 -3.84
N THR A 123 16.92 2.51 -2.90
CA THR A 123 17.21 2.43 -1.46
C THR A 123 17.49 0.99 -1.01
N LEU A 124 16.71 0.04 -1.53
CA LEU A 124 16.84 -1.39 -1.25
C LEU A 124 17.93 -2.09 -2.08
N LYS A 125 18.56 -1.38 -3.03
CA LYS A 125 19.44 -1.98 -4.06
C LYS A 125 18.74 -3.13 -4.80
N CYS A 126 17.44 -2.97 -5.03
CA CYS A 126 16.59 -3.96 -5.68
C CYS A 126 16.76 -3.85 -7.20
N GLU A 127 17.26 -4.93 -7.82
CA GLU A 127 17.38 -5.04 -9.27
C GLU A 127 16.11 -5.60 -9.93
N ASN A 128 15.28 -6.33 -9.17
CA ASN A 128 14.06 -6.96 -9.64
C ASN A 128 12.85 -6.01 -9.56
N LEU A 129 12.80 -5.03 -10.47
CA LEU A 129 11.65 -4.14 -10.63
C LEU A 129 10.71 -4.66 -11.72
N VAL A 130 9.46 -4.95 -11.36
CA VAL A 130 8.41 -5.37 -12.29
C VAL A 130 7.41 -4.23 -12.44
N VAL A 131 7.40 -3.63 -13.63
CA VAL A 131 6.49 -2.53 -13.97
C VAL A 131 5.28 -3.08 -14.70
N THR A 132 4.11 -2.79 -14.16
CA THR A 132 2.82 -3.10 -14.78
C THR A 132 2.20 -1.81 -15.34
N GLN A 133 1.23 -1.95 -16.24
CA GLN A 133 0.52 -0.83 -16.84
C GLN A 133 -1.00 -1.01 -16.67
N GLY A 134 -1.64 -0.03 -16.02
CA GLY A 134 -3.09 -0.03 -15.79
C GLY A 134 -3.55 -1.06 -14.77
N ALA A 135 -2.62 -1.60 -13.96
CA ALA A 135 -2.95 -2.60 -12.96
C ALA A 135 -3.69 -1.99 -11.74
N GLY A 136 -3.58 -0.68 -11.56
CA GLY A 136 -4.08 0.08 -10.42
C GLY A 136 -3.30 -0.19 -9.14
N HIS A 137 -3.69 0.52 -8.07
CA HIS A 137 -3.02 0.42 -6.78
C HIS A 137 -3.14 -0.98 -6.14
N ILE A 138 -4.26 -1.66 -6.37
CA ILE A 138 -4.52 -3.01 -5.86
C ILE A 138 -4.28 -4.08 -6.94
N SER A 139 -3.17 -3.96 -7.66
CA SER A 139 -2.77 -4.88 -8.74
C SER A 139 -2.84 -6.37 -8.39
N PRO A 140 -2.55 -6.85 -7.16
CA PRO A 140 -2.69 -8.27 -6.82
C PRO A 140 -4.13 -8.78 -6.87
N LEU A 141 -5.12 -7.91 -6.63
CA LEU A 141 -6.54 -8.27 -6.77
C LEU A 141 -6.98 -8.23 -8.23
N ASN A 142 -6.45 -7.28 -9.00
CA ASN A 142 -6.87 -7.03 -10.37
C ASN A 142 -6.28 -8.03 -11.37
N PHE A 143 -5.03 -8.43 -11.17
CA PHE A 143 -4.27 -9.31 -12.06
C PHE A 143 -3.51 -10.41 -11.29
N PRO A 144 -4.21 -11.25 -10.52
CA PRO A 144 -3.57 -12.23 -9.64
C PRO A 144 -2.67 -13.21 -10.39
N GLN A 145 -3.03 -13.59 -11.62
CA GLN A 145 -2.27 -14.53 -12.44
C GLN A 145 -0.91 -13.96 -12.86
N MET A 146 -0.87 -12.71 -13.32
CA MET A 146 0.37 -12.02 -13.68
C MET A 146 1.29 -11.88 -12.47
N ILE A 147 0.75 -11.40 -11.34
CA ILE A 147 1.52 -11.25 -10.10
C ILE A 147 2.06 -12.59 -9.59
N THR A 148 1.25 -13.66 -9.69
CA THR A 148 1.68 -15.01 -9.30
C THR A 148 2.81 -15.51 -10.18
N TRP A 149 2.73 -15.29 -11.50
CA TRP A 149 3.75 -15.72 -12.45
C TRP A 149 5.10 -15.03 -12.19
N ASP A 150 5.10 -13.72 -11.97
CA ASP A 150 6.32 -12.97 -11.67
C ASP A 150 6.90 -13.37 -10.32
N LEU A 151 6.05 -13.61 -9.32
CA LEU A 151 6.48 -14.15 -8.03
C LEU A 151 7.13 -15.52 -8.16
N MET A 152 6.56 -16.44 -8.96
CA MET A 152 7.15 -17.76 -9.17
C MET A 152 8.52 -17.67 -9.84
N LYS A 153 8.68 -16.81 -10.86
CA LYS A 153 9.98 -16.57 -11.49
C LYS A 153 11.01 -16.05 -10.50
N PHE A 154 10.64 -15.07 -9.69
CA PHE A 154 11.51 -14.50 -8.67
C PHE A 154 11.95 -15.56 -7.66
N LEU A 155 11.01 -16.34 -7.10
CA LEU A 155 11.32 -17.40 -6.14
C LEU A 155 12.23 -18.49 -6.70
N LEU A 156 12.11 -18.82 -7.99
CA LEU A 156 13.00 -19.78 -8.66
C LEU A 156 14.40 -19.20 -8.95
N SER A 157 14.53 -17.87 -9.08
CA SER A 157 15.83 -17.21 -9.28
C SER A 157 16.61 -16.96 -7.99
N VAL A 158 15.92 -16.90 -6.85
CA VAL A 158 16.57 -16.72 -5.55
C VAL A 158 17.28 -18.02 -5.17
N PRO A 159 18.61 -18.03 -4.96
CA PRO A 159 19.33 -19.21 -4.51
C PRO A 159 18.70 -19.69 -3.20
N GLY A 160 18.23 -20.94 -3.17
CA GLY A 160 17.64 -21.50 -1.95
C GLY A 160 18.66 -21.46 -0.82
N ASP A 161 18.36 -20.71 0.24
CA ASP A 161 19.04 -20.82 1.53
C ASP A 161 18.84 -22.25 2.04
N SER A 162 19.76 -23.14 1.68
CA SER A 162 19.76 -24.57 2.05
C SER A 162 20.20 -24.78 3.51
N SER A 163 20.04 -23.77 4.36
CA SER A 163 20.39 -23.74 5.78
C SER A 163 19.20 -24.06 6.69
N SER A 164 18.40 -25.06 6.33
CA SER A 164 17.44 -25.70 7.25
C SER A 164 17.48 -27.22 7.11
N SER A 165 18.68 -27.79 7.27
CA SER A 165 18.86 -29.16 7.77
C SER A 165 18.93 -29.09 9.29
N ASN A 166 17.76 -28.95 9.94
CA ASN A 166 17.64 -29.29 11.35
C ASN A 166 17.57 -30.81 11.41
N THR A 167 18.70 -31.43 11.71
CA THR A 167 18.77 -32.78 12.27
C THR A 167 17.86 -32.82 13.50
N ALA A 168 16.68 -33.40 13.32
CA ALA A 168 15.83 -33.82 14.42
C ALA A 168 16.65 -34.83 15.24
N LYS A 169 17.17 -34.38 16.39
CA LYS A 169 17.66 -35.29 17.42
C LYS A 169 16.45 -36.07 17.93
N GLU A 170 16.44 -37.37 17.64
CA GLU A 170 15.61 -38.35 18.33
C GLU A 170 15.68 -38.11 19.85
N PRO A 171 14.54 -38.04 20.55
CA PRO A 171 14.57 -38.09 22.00
C PRO A 171 14.96 -39.51 22.43
N ALA A 172 16.08 -39.60 23.15
CA ALA A 172 16.47 -40.82 23.85
C ALA A 172 15.40 -41.15 24.91
N ASN A 173 14.87 -42.38 24.82
CA ASN A 173 14.08 -43.00 25.88
C ASN A 173 14.88 -43.01 27.19
N VAL A 174 14.32 -42.40 28.25
CA VAL A 174 14.53 -42.78 29.66
C VAL A 174 13.19 -42.63 30.39
#